data_AF-A0A1I1I4X9-F1
#
_entry.id   AF-A0A1I1I4X9-F1
#
_cell.length_a   1.000
_cell.length_b   1.000
_cell.length_c   1.000
_cell.angle_alpha   90.00
_cell.angle_beta   90.00
_cell.angle_gamma   90.00
#
_symmetry.space_group_name_H-M   'P 1'
#
loop_
_entity.id
_entity.type
_entity.pdbx_description
1 polymer ?
#
loop_
_entity_poly.entity_id
_entity_poly.type
_entity_poly.pdbx_seq_one_letter_code
_entity_poly.pdbx_strand_id
1 'polypeptide(L)'
;MNPKVSIILTSYNKPALVGKAIESVLRQTLDEWELFIMDDHSNEETVNVIKQYLNDPRITYINSCIEDEERYKKTRYAVLINKAIPLTKGMYISYLTDDTVYVPTRLEEMVSFFNMHSKVDIIYSSQQVKVVNNQVKLLSERVRRAERILYQAANVVDHCSVMHTRAILEKVQEKYGEYWDESPVHWYNGDAAFWERLNTFQPFHPVDKVLDITYKTPYSFQNLYSNLPIKIPNGTLIMGGKEEIFLIDQQQRRVITNEMFTYFKYKLKKVVMIPDPFLYSYVEGTPIDDPTIIPNLRIVQNEQNKFFYLENNKKRPIVNTFAFRKFKFSFYEVIKINSTLLDHIPQGLPIYPILSQNTCLPENKVFIYNNQCSITMNCKLHLIDKKILKKLNLLNDCIYVSRTEMEGFEKGESISLYFKRFLK
;
A
#
# COMPACT_ATOMS: atom_id res chain seq x y z
N MET A 1 -28.72 16.39 22.37
CA MET A 1 -29.02 14.97 22.61
C MET A 1 -27.81 14.35 23.31
N ASN A 2 -28.01 13.35 24.17
CA ASN A 2 -26.93 12.58 24.78
C ASN A 2 -26.73 11.30 23.94
N PRO A 3 -25.66 11.18 23.13
CA PRO A 3 -25.44 9.99 22.31
C PRO A 3 -25.16 8.78 23.22
N LYS A 4 -25.68 7.61 22.85
CA LYS A 4 -25.31 6.31 23.47
C LYS A 4 -24.07 5.72 22.82
N VAL A 5 -23.93 5.86 21.50
CA VAL A 5 -22.79 5.34 20.75
C VAL A 5 -22.03 6.47 20.08
N SER A 6 -20.72 6.51 20.26
CA SER A 6 -19.82 7.32 19.45
C SER A 6 -19.17 6.47 18.39
N ILE A 7 -19.34 6.87 17.13
CA ILE A 7 -18.75 6.19 15.99
C ILE A 7 -17.59 7.03 15.50
N ILE A 8 -16.41 6.44 15.39
CA ILE A 8 -15.21 7.10 14.87
C ILE A 8 -14.93 6.52 13.49
N LEU A 9 -15.19 7.32 12.45
CA LEU A 9 -14.88 6.99 11.06
C LEU A 9 -13.56 7.63 10.67
N THR A 10 -12.58 6.84 10.22
CA THR A 10 -11.35 7.38 9.59
C THR A 10 -11.47 7.35 8.07
N SER A 11 -11.10 8.44 7.41
CA SER A 11 -11.20 8.63 5.95
C SER A 11 -9.87 9.02 5.33
N TYR A 12 -9.51 8.37 4.21
CA TYR A 12 -8.40 8.79 3.35
C TYR A 12 -8.58 8.32 1.90
N ASN A 13 -8.86 9.26 0.99
CA ASN A 13 -8.85 9.06 -0.47
C ASN A 13 -9.72 7.90 -1.01
N LYS A 14 -10.94 7.71 -0.49
CA LYS A 14 -11.91 6.72 -1.00
C LYS A 14 -13.27 7.33 -1.36
N PRO A 15 -13.32 8.24 -2.35
CA PRO A 15 -14.55 8.98 -2.69
C PRO A 15 -15.71 8.06 -3.09
N ALA A 16 -15.42 6.94 -3.76
CA ALA A 16 -16.42 5.97 -4.21
C ALA A 16 -17.12 5.18 -3.08
N LEU A 17 -16.56 5.18 -1.85
CA LEU A 17 -17.04 4.34 -0.74
C LEU A 17 -17.41 5.15 0.51
N VAL A 18 -16.76 6.29 0.77
CA VAL A 18 -16.97 7.08 2.00
C VAL A 18 -18.43 7.51 2.18
N GLY A 19 -19.13 7.89 1.10
CA GLY A 19 -20.55 8.23 1.16
C GLY A 19 -21.42 7.04 1.61
N LYS A 20 -21.12 5.82 1.15
CA LYS A 20 -21.82 4.60 1.58
C LYS A 20 -21.58 4.31 3.06
N ALA A 21 -20.37 4.53 3.55
CA ALA A 21 -20.04 4.36 4.97
C ALA A 21 -20.85 5.33 5.84
N ILE A 22 -20.90 6.62 5.48
CA ILE A 22 -21.68 7.64 6.21
C ILE A 22 -23.19 7.35 6.14
N GLU A 23 -23.72 7.04 4.96
CA GLU A 23 -25.14 6.66 4.79
C GLU A 23 -25.53 5.45 5.64
N SER A 24 -24.60 4.51 5.85
CA SER A 24 -24.86 3.33 6.68
C SER A 24 -25.07 3.66 8.15
N VAL A 25 -24.42 4.72 8.65
CA VAL A 25 -24.61 5.26 10.00
C VAL A 25 -25.93 6.03 10.08
N LEU A 26 -26.24 6.84 9.07
CA LEU A 26 -27.50 7.59 8.99
C LEU A 26 -28.75 6.69 8.95
N ARG A 27 -28.62 5.46 8.45
CA ARG A 27 -29.71 4.47 8.36
C ARG A 27 -29.77 3.51 9.55
N GLN A 28 -29.04 3.77 10.64
CA GLN A 28 -29.11 2.92 11.83
C GLN A 28 -30.50 3.00 12.49
N THR A 29 -31.01 1.88 12.98
CA THR A 29 -32.31 1.82 13.68
C THR A 29 -32.28 2.45 15.07
N LEU A 30 -31.11 2.48 15.71
CA LEU A 30 -30.86 3.26 16.91
C LEU A 30 -30.47 4.69 16.52
N ASP A 31 -31.19 5.71 17.00
CA ASP A 31 -30.93 7.13 16.68
C ASP A 31 -29.92 7.82 17.61
N GLU A 32 -29.68 7.27 18.80
CA GLU A 32 -28.84 7.84 19.85
C GLU A 32 -27.34 7.65 19.57
N TRP A 33 -26.85 8.24 18.49
CA TRP A 33 -25.44 8.20 18.11
C TRP A 33 -24.87 9.57 17.75
N GLU A 34 -23.55 9.66 17.77
CA GLU A 34 -22.76 10.72 17.15
C GLU A 34 -21.69 10.11 16.26
N LEU A 35 -21.33 10.79 15.18
CA LEU A 35 -20.35 10.32 14.20
C LEU A 35 -19.21 11.35 14.09
N PHE A 36 -17.99 10.90 14.37
CA PHE A 36 -16.77 11.65 14.11
C PHE A 36 -16.15 11.18 12.80
N ILE A 37 -16.14 12.04 11.79
CA ILE A 37 -15.44 11.83 10.53
C ILE A 37 -14.05 12.45 10.66
N MET A 38 -13.06 11.60 10.88
CA MET A 38 -11.65 11.96 11.00
C MET A 38 -10.97 11.79 9.65
N ASP A 39 -10.83 12.88 8.89
CA ASP A 39 -10.25 12.87 7.55
C ASP A 39 -8.75 13.14 7.60
N ASP A 40 -7.95 12.25 7.00
CA ASP A 40 -6.49 12.33 7.00
C ASP A 40 -5.95 13.21 5.87
N HIS A 41 -6.57 14.37 5.65
CA HIS A 41 -6.23 15.31 4.58
C HIS A 41 -6.42 14.68 3.19
N SER A 42 -7.64 14.23 2.91
CA SER A 42 -7.99 13.62 1.63
C SER A 42 -8.00 14.63 0.47
N ASN A 43 -7.99 14.09 -0.75
CA ASN A 43 -8.19 14.84 -1.98
C ASN A 43 -9.58 15.51 -2.05
N GLU A 44 -9.71 16.45 -2.99
CA GLU A 44 -10.92 17.25 -3.15
C GLU A 44 -12.17 16.41 -3.39
N GLU A 45 -12.07 15.34 -4.19
CA GLU A 45 -13.19 14.45 -4.50
C GLU A 45 -13.78 13.82 -3.23
N THR A 46 -12.92 13.29 -2.35
CA THR A 46 -13.34 12.66 -1.09
C THR A 46 -13.97 13.70 -0.15
N VAL A 47 -13.32 14.86 -0.02
CA VAL A 47 -13.81 15.96 0.83
C VAL A 47 -15.18 16.46 0.36
N ASN A 48 -15.39 16.57 -0.96
CA ASN A 48 -16.67 17.00 -1.53
C ASN A 48 -17.81 16.00 -1.26
N VAL A 49 -17.53 14.70 -1.23
CA VAL A 49 -18.51 13.70 -0.80
C VAL A 49 -18.85 13.86 0.68
N ILE A 50 -17.85 14.00 1.56
CA ILE A 50 -18.06 14.17 3.01
C ILE A 50 -18.91 15.42 3.31
N LYS A 51 -18.62 16.54 2.65
CA LYS A 51 -19.32 17.82 2.83
C LYS A 51 -20.84 17.73 2.67
N GLN A 52 -21.33 16.78 1.86
CA GLN A 52 -22.77 16.59 1.62
C GLN A 52 -23.54 16.17 2.88
N TYR A 53 -22.86 15.59 3.87
CA TYR A 53 -23.49 15.05 5.07
C TYR A 53 -23.35 15.96 6.31
N LEU A 54 -22.59 17.06 6.23
CA LEU A 54 -22.26 17.90 7.40
C LEU A 54 -23.42 18.75 7.93
N ASN A 55 -24.58 18.73 7.27
CA ASN A 55 -25.79 19.36 7.76
C ASN A 55 -26.49 18.55 8.87
N ASP A 56 -26.15 17.27 9.06
CA ASP A 56 -26.67 16.48 10.18
C ASP A 56 -25.91 16.88 11.47
N PRO A 57 -26.61 17.41 12.51
CA PRO A 57 -25.96 17.90 13.72
C PRO A 57 -25.30 16.81 14.58
N ARG A 58 -25.54 15.52 14.28
CA ARG A 58 -24.87 14.39 14.93
C ARG A 58 -23.49 14.09 14.34
N ILE A 59 -23.13 14.73 13.22
CA ILE A 59 -21.87 14.52 12.51
C ILE A 59 -20.88 15.64 12.84
N THR A 60 -19.69 15.25 13.32
CA THR A 60 -18.54 16.14 13.52
C THR A 60 -17.44 15.76 12.53
N TYR A 61 -16.97 16.73 11.74
CA TYR A 61 -15.88 16.53 10.78
C TYR A 61 -14.60 17.22 11.25
N ILE A 62 -13.49 16.48 11.24
CA ILE A 62 -12.17 16.98 11.60
C ILE A 62 -11.19 16.56 10.51
N ASN A 63 -10.60 17.54 9.82
CA ASN A 63 -9.47 17.31 8.92
C ASN A 63 -8.15 17.38 9.70
N SER A 64 -7.24 16.46 9.42
CA SER A 64 -5.94 16.40 10.09
C SER A 64 -4.96 17.48 9.65
N CYS A 65 -5.11 18.01 8.43
CA CYS A 65 -4.13 18.89 7.78
C CYS A 65 -2.70 18.33 7.81
N ILE A 66 -2.55 17.00 7.74
CA ILE A 66 -1.25 16.33 7.76
C ILE A 66 -0.53 16.49 6.41
N GLU A 67 0.74 16.85 6.48
CA GLU A 67 1.65 16.85 5.33
C GLU A 67 2.14 15.44 5.00
N ASP A 68 2.51 15.19 3.74
CA ASP A 68 2.90 13.85 3.29
C ASP A 68 4.17 13.33 3.96
N GLU A 69 5.13 14.21 4.24
CA GLU A 69 6.40 13.85 4.88
C GLU A 69 6.18 13.40 6.34
N GLU A 70 5.13 13.90 6.99
CA GLU A 70 4.75 13.55 8.35
C GLU A 70 3.85 12.32 8.42
N ARG A 71 3.18 11.99 7.31
CA ARG A 71 2.16 10.93 7.26
C ARG A 71 2.69 9.61 7.79
N TYR A 72 3.90 9.21 7.42
CA TYR A 72 4.43 7.87 7.70
C TYR A 72 5.16 7.73 9.04
N LYS A 73 5.32 8.83 9.79
CA LYS A 73 6.01 8.80 11.08
C LYS A 73 5.20 8.10 12.18
N LYS A 74 3.89 7.97 11.99
CA LYS A 74 2.95 7.37 12.95
C LYS A 74 1.79 6.70 12.25
N THR A 75 1.28 5.60 12.80
CA THR A 75 0.08 4.92 12.29
C THR A 75 -1.13 5.86 12.27
N ARG A 76 -1.46 6.40 11.09
CA ARG A 76 -2.35 7.58 10.98
C ARG A 76 -3.75 7.39 11.53
N TYR A 77 -4.40 6.28 11.22
CA TYR A 77 -5.74 6.02 11.72
C TYR A 77 -5.75 5.90 13.26
N ALA A 78 -4.69 5.37 13.89
CA ALA A 78 -4.55 5.36 15.35
C ALA A 78 -4.45 6.80 15.91
N VAL A 79 -3.63 7.66 15.29
CA VAL A 79 -3.53 9.10 15.66
C VAL A 79 -4.90 9.78 15.58
N LEU A 80 -5.64 9.55 14.50
CA LEU A 80 -6.96 10.13 14.29
C LEU A 80 -7.98 9.63 15.31
N ILE A 81 -7.97 8.33 15.61
CA ILE A 81 -8.86 7.74 16.63
C ILE A 81 -8.51 8.29 18.02
N ASN A 82 -7.23 8.36 18.39
CA ASN A 82 -6.78 8.95 19.65
C ASN A 82 -7.20 10.41 19.79
N LYS A 83 -7.19 11.18 18.69
CA LYS A 83 -7.68 12.57 18.67
C LYS A 83 -9.20 12.66 18.84
N ALA A 84 -9.96 11.69 18.34
CA ALA A 84 -11.42 11.69 18.41
C ALA A 84 -11.97 11.22 19.76
N ILE A 85 -11.38 10.17 20.35
CA ILE A 85 -11.82 9.58 21.62
C ILE A 85 -12.16 10.62 22.70
N PRO A 86 -11.30 11.59 23.05
CA PRO A 86 -11.59 12.55 24.12
C PRO A 86 -12.69 13.56 23.77
N LEU A 87 -13.03 13.72 22.48
CA LEU A 87 -14.09 14.65 22.02
C LEU A 87 -15.47 14.00 22.02
N THR A 88 -15.51 12.67 21.97
CA THR A 88 -16.74 11.87 21.93
C THR A 88 -17.43 11.79 23.30
N LYS A 89 -18.74 11.58 23.33
CA LYS A 89 -19.61 11.59 24.52
C LYS A 89 -20.38 10.30 24.78
N GLY A 90 -20.49 9.42 23.79
CA GLY A 90 -21.22 8.15 23.86
C GLY A 90 -20.69 7.19 24.92
N MET A 91 -21.59 6.43 25.54
CA MET A 91 -21.25 5.38 26.51
C MET A 91 -20.47 4.23 25.87
N TYR A 92 -20.75 3.95 24.60
CA TYR A 92 -20.07 2.93 23.81
C TYR A 92 -19.29 3.57 22.67
N ILE A 93 -18.14 2.98 22.34
CA ILE A 93 -17.30 3.40 21.22
C ILE A 93 -17.35 2.33 20.14
N SER A 94 -17.45 2.77 18.89
CA SER A 94 -17.45 1.93 17.71
C SER A 94 -16.58 2.53 16.62
N TYR A 95 -15.93 1.70 15.82
CA TYR A 95 -14.98 2.12 14.79
C TYR A 95 -15.48 1.80 13.39
N LEU A 96 -15.26 2.71 12.45
CA LEU A 96 -15.68 2.58 11.06
C LEU A 96 -14.58 3.08 10.12
N THR A 97 -14.46 2.44 8.95
CA THR A 97 -13.60 2.91 7.87
C THR A 97 -14.45 3.35 6.67
N ASP A 98 -13.88 4.22 5.86
CA ASP A 98 -14.43 4.72 4.60
C ASP A 98 -14.65 3.65 3.50
N ASP A 99 -14.29 2.39 3.74
CA ASP A 99 -14.56 1.23 2.88
C ASP A 99 -15.42 0.13 3.52
N THR A 100 -16.05 0.44 4.67
CA THR A 100 -16.96 -0.46 5.39
C THR A 100 -18.33 0.17 5.55
N VAL A 101 -19.36 -0.67 5.58
CA VAL A 101 -20.77 -0.29 5.74
C VAL A 101 -21.35 -1.05 6.92
N TYR A 102 -22.02 -0.36 7.83
CA TYR A 102 -22.82 -1.00 8.87
C TYR A 102 -24.14 -1.50 8.31
N VAL A 103 -24.60 -2.67 8.76
CA VAL A 103 -25.99 -3.08 8.50
C VAL A 103 -26.93 -2.22 9.35
N PRO A 104 -28.18 -1.97 8.93
CA PRO A 104 -29.08 -1.03 9.60
C PRO A 104 -29.31 -1.27 11.11
N THR A 105 -29.27 -2.53 11.55
CA THR A 105 -29.54 -2.90 12.95
C THR A 105 -28.28 -2.98 13.81
N ARG A 106 -27.08 -2.69 13.27
CA ARG A 106 -25.80 -2.93 13.99
C ARG A 106 -25.78 -2.29 15.38
N LEU A 107 -26.05 -0.98 15.46
CA LEU A 107 -25.95 -0.27 16.73
C LEU A 107 -26.95 -0.79 17.76
N GLU A 108 -28.19 -1.03 17.35
CA GLU A 108 -29.26 -1.55 18.20
C GLU A 108 -28.92 -2.94 18.75
N GLU A 109 -28.44 -3.85 17.89
CA GLU A 109 -28.06 -5.21 18.26
C GLU A 109 -26.88 -5.21 19.25
N MET A 110 -25.86 -4.39 18.99
CA MET A 110 -24.67 -4.28 19.83
C MET A 110 -24.98 -3.66 21.19
N VAL A 111 -25.78 -2.59 21.24
CA VAL A 111 -26.23 -1.98 22.50
C VAL A 111 -27.13 -2.93 23.29
N SER A 112 -28.02 -3.66 22.61
CA SER A 112 -28.89 -4.64 23.28
C SER A 112 -28.08 -5.75 23.95
N PHE A 113 -26.98 -6.19 23.33
CA PHE A 113 -26.08 -7.16 23.95
C PHE A 113 -25.50 -6.65 25.28
N PHE A 114 -24.98 -5.42 25.32
CA PHE A 114 -24.47 -4.82 26.56
C PHE A 114 -25.55 -4.71 27.64
N ASN A 115 -26.78 -4.34 27.28
CA ASN A 115 -27.89 -4.24 28.22
C ASN A 115 -28.23 -5.60 28.85
N MET A 116 -28.11 -6.70 28.11
CA MET A 116 -28.32 -8.06 28.63
C MET A 116 -27.11 -8.60 29.41
N HIS A 117 -25.93 -8.04 29.21
CA HIS A 117 -24.66 -8.54 29.74
C HIS A 117 -23.83 -7.42 30.38
N SER A 118 -24.32 -6.86 31.49
CA SER A 118 -23.74 -5.68 32.16
C SER A 118 -22.29 -5.80 32.64
N LYS A 119 -21.70 -7.01 32.64
CA LYS A 119 -20.29 -7.25 32.99
C LYS A 119 -19.35 -7.27 31.77
N VAL A 120 -19.89 -7.24 30.55
CA VAL A 120 -19.11 -7.31 29.32
C VAL A 120 -18.69 -5.89 28.93
N ASP A 121 -17.39 -5.70 28.70
CA ASP A 121 -16.83 -4.43 28.24
C ASP A 121 -16.58 -4.40 26.73
N ILE A 122 -16.41 -5.57 26.09
CA ILE A 122 -16.00 -5.66 24.68
C ILE A 122 -16.83 -6.72 23.95
N ILE A 123 -17.41 -6.34 22.82
CA ILE A 123 -18.13 -7.24 21.93
C ILE A 123 -17.63 -7.12 20.49
N TYR A 124 -17.84 -8.17 19.71
CA TYR A 124 -17.53 -8.16 18.28
C TYR A 124 -18.56 -8.94 17.46
N SER A 125 -18.77 -8.55 16.22
CA SER A 125 -19.73 -9.17 15.30
C SER A 125 -19.08 -10.01 14.21
N SER A 126 -19.88 -10.82 13.54
CA SER A 126 -19.49 -11.40 12.26
C SER A 126 -19.37 -10.29 11.20
N GLN A 127 -18.45 -10.46 10.26
CA GLN A 127 -18.17 -9.52 9.16
C GLN A 127 -18.39 -10.19 7.80
N GLN A 128 -19.06 -9.52 6.88
CA GLN A 128 -19.04 -9.89 5.47
C GLN A 128 -17.92 -9.14 4.73
N VAL A 129 -17.05 -9.88 4.04
CA VAL A 129 -15.98 -9.31 3.22
C VAL A 129 -16.35 -9.51 1.75
N LYS A 130 -16.55 -8.42 1.02
CA LYS A 130 -16.84 -8.42 -0.43
C LYS A 130 -15.63 -7.95 -1.21
N VAL A 131 -15.06 -8.82 -2.03
CA VAL A 131 -14.00 -8.45 -2.98
C VAL A 131 -14.66 -7.95 -4.25
N VAL A 132 -14.31 -6.74 -4.66
CA VAL A 132 -14.88 -6.06 -5.83
C VAL A 132 -13.79 -5.63 -6.80
N ASN A 133 -14.16 -5.41 -8.06
CA ASN A 133 -13.27 -4.78 -9.04
C ASN A 133 -13.27 -3.24 -8.93
N ASN A 134 -12.56 -2.56 -9.82
CA ASN A 134 -12.49 -1.08 -9.86
C ASN A 134 -13.85 -0.39 -10.11
N GLN A 135 -14.84 -1.12 -10.64
CA GLN A 135 -16.20 -0.63 -10.87
C GLN A 135 -17.16 -1.07 -9.74
N VAL A 136 -16.62 -1.53 -8.60
CA VAL A 136 -17.38 -2.02 -7.44
C VAL A 136 -18.26 -3.25 -7.76
N LYS A 137 -17.96 -3.96 -8.86
CA LYS A 137 -18.63 -5.22 -9.20
C LYS A 137 -18.05 -6.36 -8.36
N LEU A 138 -18.91 -7.15 -7.73
CA LEU A 138 -18.53 -8.30 -6.90
C LEU A 138 -17.73 -9.34 -7.70
N LEU A 139 -16.63 -9.79 -7.12
CA LEU A 139 -15.76 -10.86 -7.62
C LEU A 139 -15.83 -12.09 -6.72
N SER A 140 -15.83 -11.90 -5.41
CA SER A 140 -16.01 -12.95 -4.42
C SER A 140 -16.47 -12.38 -3.08
N GLU A 141 -16.99 -13.23 -2.21
CA GLU A 141 -17.33 -12.85 -0.85
C GLU A 141 -17.05 -13.98 0.14
N ARG A 142 -16.89 -13.60 1.41
CA ARG A 142 -16.75 -14.53 2.53
C ARG A 142 -17.27 -13.89 3.81
N VAL A 143 -17.54 -14.71 4.81
CA VAL A 143 -17.93 -14.24 6.15
C VAL A 143 -16.84 -14.63 7.15
N ARG A 144 -16.40 -13.67 7.97
CA ARG A 144 -15.66 -13.95 9.21
C ARG A 144 -16.67 -14.08 10.33
N ARG A 145 -16.77 -15.25 10.95
CA ARG A 145 -17.81 -15.52 11.96
C ARG A 145 -17.35 -15.18 13.37
N ALA A 146 -18.27 -14.63 14.18
CA ALA A 146 -18.10 -14.38 15.60
C ALA A 146 -18.82 -15.48 16.40
N GLU A 147 -18.13 -16.59 16.65
CA GLU A 147 -18.75 -17.80 17.22
C GLU A 147 -18.33 -18.09 18.67
N ARG A 148 -17.30 -17.41 19.19
CA ARG A 148 -16.69 -17.75 20.47
C ARG A 148 -16.12 -16.54 21.20
N ILE A 149 -15.97 -16.66 22.51
CA ILE A 149 -15.25 -15.68 23.32
C ILE A 149 -13.76 -15.72 22.93
N LEU A 150 -13.15 -14.55 22.68
CA LEU A 150 -11.74 -14.44 22.27
C LEU A 150 -10.91 -13.74 23.35
N TYR A 151 -9.95 -14.49 23.91
CA TYR A 151 -8.87 -13.94 24.74
C TYR A 151 -7.69 -13.41 23.92
N GLN A 152 -7.70 -13.67 22.61
CA GLN A 152 -6.74 -13.17 21.63
C GLN A 152 -7.50 -12.79 20.34
N ALA A 153 -7.91 -11.53 20.25
CA ALA A 153 -8.66 -10.97 19.13
C ALA A 153 -7.74 -10.39 18.03
N ALA A 154 -6.48 -10.13 18.36
CA ALA A 154 -5.46 -9.64 17.43
C ALA A 154 -5.36 -10.53 16.19
N ASN A 155 -5.38 -9.93 14.99
CA ASN A 155 -5.38 -10.59 13.69
C ASN A 155 -6.58 -11.53 13.40
N VAL A 156 -7.55 -11.64 14.32
CA VAL A 156 -8.78 -12.44 14.15
C VAL A 156 -9.97 -11.53 13.84
N VAL A 157 -10.14 -10.49 14.66
CA VAL A 157 -11.26 -9.55 14.59
C VAL A 157 -10.85 -8.32 13.78
N ASP A 158 -11.69 -7.94 12.83
CA ASP A 158 -11.46 -6.77 11.98
C ASP A 158 -11.79 -5.46 12.72
N HIS A 159 -11.10 -4.39 12.37
CA HIS A 159 -11.28 -3.03 12.88
C HIS A 159 -12.75 -2.61 13.07
N CYS A 160 -13.61 -2.84 12.08
CA CYS A 160 -14.97 -2.29 12.06
C CYS A 160 -16.00 -3.14 12.83
N SER A 161 -15.63 -4.34 13.26
CA SER A 161 -16.56 -5.32 13.82
C SER A 161 -16.68 -5.24 15.34
N VAL A 162 -16.14 -4.21 15.98
CA VAL A 162 -16.04 -4.10 17.45
C VAL A 162 -16.85 -2.93 17.99
N MET A 163 -17.43 -3.14 19.17
CA MET A 163 -17.92 -2.07 20.04
C MET A 163 -17.47 -2.38 21.46
N HIS A 164 -17.08 -1.36 22.21
CA HIS A 164 -16.69 -1.52 23.62
C HIS A 164 -17.22 -0.38 24.48
N THR A 165 -17.24 -0.57 25.79
CA THR A 165 -17.60 0.46 26.77
C THR A 165 -16.57 1.59 26.76
N ARG A 166 -16.96 2.83 27.02
CA ARG A 166 -16.00 3.93 27.22
C ARG A 166 -15.08 3.66 28.40
N ALA A 167 -15.60 3.06 29.48
CA ALA A 167 -14.87 2.80 30.71
C ALA A 167 -13.62 1.94 30.53
N ILE A 168 -13.60 1.00 29.57
CA ILE A 168 -12.39 0.21 29.31
C ILE A 168 -11.23 1.06 28.76
N LEU A 169 -11.52 2.17 28.08
CA LEU A 169 -10.49 3.07 27.56
C LEU A 169 -9.71 3.77 28.67
N GLU A 170 -10.34 4.01 29.83
CA GLU A 170 -9.66 4.59 30.99
C GLU A 170 -8.56 3.64 31.48
N LYS A 171 -8.87 2.34 31.56
CA LYS A 171 -7.90 1.29 31.93
C LYS A 171 -6.75 1.19 30.91
N VAL A 172 -7.06 1.30 29.62
CA VAL A 172 -6.04 1.31 28.56
C VAL A 172 -5.13 2.53 28.70
N GLN A 173 -5.72 3.72 28.84
CA GLN A 173 -4.97 4.97 28.99
C GLN A 173 -4.07 4.97 30.24
N GLU A 174 -4.58 4.48 31.38
CA GLU A 174 -3.81 4.36 32.62
C GLU A 174 -2.59 3.44 32.47
N LYS A 175 -2.77 2.29 31.79
CA LYS A 175 -1.70 1.28 31.64
C LYS A 175 -0.68 1.62 30.56
N TYR A 176 -1.12 2.19 29.43
CA TYR A 176 -0.28 2.36 28.24
C TYR A 176 0.08 3.82 27.93
N GLY A 177 -0.55 4.81 28.58
CA GLY A 177 -0.31 6.24 28.35
C GLY A 177 -0.97 6.80 27.08
N GLU A 178 -1.60 5.96 26.26
CA GLU A 178 -2.35 6.28 25.05
C GLU A 178 -3.39 5.17 24.79
N TYR A 179 -4.43 5.45 24.01
CA TYR A 179 -5.44 4.44 23.66
C TYR A 179 -4.92 3.48 22.59
N TRP A 180 -4.90 3.92 21.33
CA TRP A 180 -4.35 3.19 20.19
C TRP A 180 -2.85 3.44 20.07
N ASP A 181 -2.11 2.41 19.65
CA ASP A 181 -0.66 2.53 19.43
C ASP A 181 -0.35 3.32 18.16
N GLU A 182 0.24 4.49 18.32
CA GLU A 182 0.60 5.36 17.18
C GLU A 182 1.91 4.95 16.51
N SER A 183 2.64 3.97 17.05
CA SER A 183 3.93 3.56 16.51
C SER A 183 3.81 3.12 15.04
N PRO A 184 4.68 3.61 14.15
CA PRO A 184 4.65 3.26 12.74
C PRO A 184 4.95 1.77 12.48
N VAL A 185 5.48 1.03 13.47
CA VAL A 185 5.66 -0.43 13.36
C VAL A 185 4.32 -1.16 13.22
N HIS A 186 3.24 -0.57 13.72
CA HIS A 186 1.88 -1.10 13.67
C HIS A 186 1.06 -0.57 12.51
N TRP A 187 1.69 0.06 11.51
CA TRP A 187 0.96 0.65 10.39
C TRP A 187 -0.02 -0.33 9.71
N TYR A 188 0.39 -1.60 9.61
CA TYR A 188 -0.35 -2.66 8.93
C TYR A 188 -1.45 -3.31 9.78
N ASN A 189 -1.39 -3.15 11.10
CA ASN A 189 -2.16 -3.95 12.06
C ASN A 189 -2.43 -3.20 13.37
N GLY A 190 -2.65 -1.88 13.30
CA GLY A 190 -2.89 -1.05 14.48
C GLY A 190 -4.17 -1.42 15.21
N ASP A 191 -5.16 -1.99 14.52
CA ASP A 191 -6.33 -2.63 15.12
C ASP A 191 -5.94 -3.83 15.97
N ALA A 192 -5.12 -4.74 15.44
CA ALA A 192 -4.61 -5.88 16.18
C ALA A 192 -3.81 -5.45 17.43
N ALA A 193 -2.95 -4.43 17.31
CA ALA A 193 -2.19 -3.88 18.44
C ALA A 193 -3.12 -3.31 19.52
N PHE A 194 -4.19 -2.60 19.12
CA PHE A 194 -5.19 -2.12 20.07
C PHE A 194 -6.02 -3.25 20.70
N TRP A 195 -6.36 -4.28 19.94
CA TRP A 195 -7.02 -5.49 20.46
C TRP A 195 -6.19 -6.22 21.51
N GLU A 196 -4.87 -6.28 21.35
CA GLU A 196 -3.96 -6.82 22.37
C GLU A 196 -4.06 -6.02 23.68
N ARG A 197 -4.12 -4.68 23.61
CA ARG A 197 -4.31 -3.81 24.78
C ARG A 197 -5.65 -4.10 25.48
N LEU A 198 -6.75 -4.17 24.72
CA LEU A 198 -8.08 -4.49 25.26
C LEU A 198 -8.15 -5.89 25.90
N ASN A 199 -7.55 -6.90 25.26
CA ASN A 199 -7.51 -8.27 25.79
C ASN A 199 -6.75 -8.40 27.11
N THR A 200 -5.94 -7.41 27.51
CA THR A 200 -5.34 -7.40 28.85
C THR A 200 -6.33 -7.14 29.98
N PHE A 201 -7.54 -6.66 29.66
CA PHE A 201 -8.58 -6.33 30.65
C PHE A 201 -9.81 -7.23 30.55
N GLN A 202 -10.29 -7.52 29.34
CA GLN A 202 -11.44 -8.41 29.11
C GLN A 202 -11.33 -9.18 27.78
N PRO A 203 -11.94 -10.37 27.68
CA PRO A 203 -12.08 -11.04 26.39
C PRO A 203 -13.14 -10.36 25.51
N PHE A 204 -13.10 -10.63 24.21
CA PHE A 204 -14.11 -10.14 23.26
C PHE A 204 -15.26 -11.13 23.22
N HIS A 205 -16.49 -10.66 23.42
CA HIS A 205 -17.69 -11.49 23.40
C HIS A 205 -18.37 -11.45 22.02
N PRO A 206 -18.75 -12.62 21.47
CA PRO A 206 -19.32 -12.70 20.13
C PRO A 206 -20.78 -12.26 20.09
N VAL A 207 -21.12 -11.46 19.08
CA VAL A 207 -22.48 -11.26 18.57
C VAL A 207 -22.53 -12.00 17.24
N ASP A 208 -23.10 -13.22 17.21
CA ASP A 208 -23.12 -14.08 16.02
C ASP A 208 -24.16 -13.61 14.97
N LYS A 209 -23.96 -12.39 14.49
CA LYS A 209 -24.71 -11.75 13.41
C LYS A 209 -23.73 -11.01 12.53
N VAL A 210 -23.99 -11.01 11.22
CA VAL A 210 -23.24 -10.17 10.28
C VAL A 210 -23.72 -8.74 10.45
N LEU A 211 -22.91 -7.89 11.07
CA LEU A 211 -23.29 -6.51 11.37
C LEU A 211 -22.51 -5.45 10.58
N ASP A 212 -21.48 -5.86 9.83
CA ASP A 212 -20.73 -4.98 8.96
C ASP A 212 -20.31 -5.68 7.65
N ILE A 213 -20.17 -4.88 6.59
CA ILE A 213 -19.81 -5.30 5.25
C ILE A 213 -18.62 -4.45 4.76
N THR A 214 -17.46 -5.07 4.61
CA THR A 214 -16.24 -4.40 4.11
C THR A 214 -15.98 -4.71 2.65
N TYR A 215 -15.66 -3.67 1.88
CA TYR A 215 -15.33 -3.77 0.46
C TYR A 215 -13.81 -3.81 0.28
N LYS A 216 -13.31 -4.89 -0.35
CA LYS A 216 -11.92 -5.01 -0.77
C LYS A 216 -11.81 -4.72 -2.26
N THR A 217 -11.20 -3.60 -2.61
CA THR A 217 -10.94 -3.16 -3.98
C THR A 217 -9.50 -3.55 -4.39
N PRO A 218 -9.13 -3.48 -5.68
CA PRO A 218 -7.74 -3.68 -6.09
C PRO A 218 -6.76 -2.67 -5.47
N TYR A 219 -7.27 -1.51 -5.02
CA TYR A 219 -6.53 -0.46 -4.34
C TYR A 219 -6.57 -0.56 -2.81
N SER A 220 -7.27 -1.56 -2.25
CA SER A 220 -7.20 -1.81 -0.81
C SER A 220 -5.77 -2.06 -0.39
N PHE A 221 -5.39 -1.49 0.74
CA PHE A 221 -4.05 -1.53 1.30
C PHE A 221 -3.41 -2.94 1.26
N GLN A 222 -4.13 -3.98 1.71
CA GLN A 222 -3.62 -5.37 1.71
C GLN A 222 -3.32 -5.89 0.29
N ASN A 223 -4.10 -5.48 -0.71
CA ASN A 223 -3.91 -5.86 -2.11
C ASN A 223 -2.72 -5.12 -2.73
N LEU A 224 -2.51 -3.85 -2.37
CA LEU A 224 -1.35 -3.08 -2.83
C LEU A 224 -0.03 -3.67 -2.32
N TYR A 225 0.02 -4.14 -1.07
CA TYR A 225 1.19 -4.82 -0.49
C TYR A 225 1.47 -6.22 -1.04
N SER A 226 0.45 -6.88 -1.59
CA SER A 226 0.57 -8.25 -2.04
C SER A 226 1.64 -8.39 -3.11
N ASN A 227 2.61 -9.27 -2.84
CA ASN A 227 3.74 -9.59 -3.73
C ASN A 227 4.65 -8.38 -4.03
N LEU A 228 4.83 -7.46 -3.08
CA LEU A 228 5.95 -6.51 -3.15
C LEU A 228 7.28 -7.18 -2.79
N PRO A 229 8.41 -6.75 -3.40
CA PRO A 229 9.74 -7.17 -2.98
C PRO A 229 10.19 -6.43 -1.71
N ILE A 230 11.33 -6.82 -1.13
CA ILE A 230 11.98 -6.06 -0.03
C ILE A 230 12.33 -4.64 -0.50
N LYS A 231 12.90 -4.54 -1.71
CA LYS A 231 13.20 -3.29 -2.40
C LYS A 231 12.74 -3.38 -3.85
N ILE A 232 12.15 -2.30 -4.35
CA ILE A 232 11.75 -2.18 -5.75
C ILE A 232 13.02 -2.05 -6.59
N PRO A 233 13.19 -2.84 -7.66
CA PRO A 233 14.31 -2.69 -8.59
C PRO A 233 14.31 -1.31 -9.27
N ASN A 234 15.51 -0.78 -9.52
CA ASN A 234 15.67 0.44 -10.32
C ASN A 234 14.96 0.33 -11.69
N GLY A 235 14.53 1.45 -12.25
CA GLY A 235 13.78 1.55 -13.50
C GLY A 235 12.30 1.19 -13.40
N THR A 236 11.80 0.90 -12.20
CA THR A 236 10.38 0.63 -11.99
C THR A 236 9.62 1.95 -11.85
N LEU A 237 8.57 2.11 -12.64
CA LEU A 237 7.60 3.21 -12.49
C LEU A 237 6.56 2.81 -11.45
N ILE A 238 6.32 3.70 -10.49
CA ILE A 238 5.41 3.46 -9.37
C ILE A 238 4.48 4.65 -9.16
N MET A 239 3.33 4.39 -8.54
CA MET A 239 2.33 5.40 -8.21
C MET A 239 1.67 5.04 -6.88
N GLY A 240 1.40 6.06 -6.06
CA GLY A 240 0.70 5.97 -4.79
C GLY A 240 -0.77 6.39 -4.90
N GLY A 241 -1.38 6.81 -3.79
CA GLY A 241 -2.78 7.27 -3.74
C GLY A 241 -3.04 8.63 -4.40
N LYS A 242 -2.00 9.42 -4.67
CA LYS A 242 -2.10 10.80 -5.20
C LYS A 242 -1.98 10.92 -6.72
N GLU A 243 -2.01 9.82 -7.45
CA GLU A 243 -1.90 9.78 -8.93
C GLU A 243 -0.61 10.35 -9.53
N GLU A 244 0.36 10.75 -8.71
CA GLU A 244 1.70 11.14 -9.16
C GLU A 244 2.54 9.90 -9.51
N ILE A 245 3.27 9.99 -10.63
CA ILE A 245 4.17 8.92 -11.09
C ILE A 245 5.59 9.21 -10.60
N PHE A 246 6.21 8.19 -10.02
CA PHE A 246 7.61 8.20 -9.64
C PHE A 246 8.38 7.13 -10.40
N LEU A 247 9.66 7.40 -10.65
CA LEU A 247 10.63 6.40 -11.07
C LEU A 247 11.50 6.03 -9.88
N ILE A 248 11.68 4.73 -9.62
CA ILE A 248 12.75 4.27 -8.73
C ILE A 248 14.05 4.26 -9.51
N ASP A 249 15.00 5.09 -9.10
CA ASP A 249 16.32 5.18 -9.70
C ASP A 249 17.36 5.40 -8.61
N GLN A 250 18.41 4.57 -8.59
CA GLN A 250 19.40 4.50 -7.50
C GLN A 250 18.76 4.36 -6.12
N GLN A 251 17.69 3.57 -6.01
CA GLN A 251 16.90 3.40 -4.80
C GLN A 251 16.33 4.71 -4.22
N GLN A 252 16.16 5.74 -5.03
CA GLN A 252 15.43 6.96 -4.69
C GLN A 252 14.10 6.98 -5.44
N ARG A 253 13.07 7.58 -4.85
CA ARG A 253 11.84 7.92 -5.58
C ARG A 253 12.04 9.27 -6.25
N ARG A 254 11.87 9.34 -7.56
CA ARG A 254 12.02 10.57 -8.35
C ARG A 254 10.72 10.86 -9.05
N VAL A 255 10.08 11.99 -8.74
CA VAL A 255 8.90 12.46 -9.48
C VAL A 255 9.25 12.60 -10.96
N ILE A 256 8.37 12.17 -11.85
CA ILE A 256 8.52 12.36 -13.29
C ILE A 256 7.34 13.15 -13.85
N THR A 257 7.63 14.24 -14.54
CA THR A 257 6.59 15.07 -15.18
C THR A 257 5.94 14.31 -16.35
N ASN A 258 4.71 14.66 -16.73
CA ASN A 258 4.04 14.05 -17.88
C ASN A 258 4.80 14.24 -19.20
N GLU A 259 5.48 15.38 -19.35
CA GLU A 259 6.33 15.66 -20.50
C GLU A 259 7.53 14.69 -20.53
N MET A 260 8.25 14.55 -19.42
CA MET A 260 9.40 13.65 -19.34
C MET A 260 9.00 12.17 -19.41
N PHE A 261 7.84 11.80 -18.86
CA PHE A 261 7.27 10.47 -19.00
C PHE A 261 7.11 10.09 -20.49
N THR A 262 6.62 11.03 -21.28
CA THR A 262 6.44 10.88 -22.73
C THR A 262 7.78 10.91 -23.47
N TYR A 263 8.66 11.86 -23.14
CA TYR A 263 9.98 12.03 -23.76
C TYR A 263 10.83 10.75 -23.63
N PHE A 264 10.88 10.17 -22.42
CA PHE A 264 11.60 8.91 -22.16
C PHE A 264 10.84 7.65 -22.57
N LYS A 265 9.70 7.81 -23.25
CA LYS A 265 8.88 6.75 -23.87
C LYS A 265 8.39 5.70 -22.88
N TYR A 266 8.12 6.12 -21.64
CA TYR A 266 7.49 5.29 -20.65
C TYR A 266 6.03 4.99 -21.05
N LYS A 267 5.48 3.92 -20.47
CA LYS A 267 4.13 3.44 -20.81
C LYS A 267 3.32 3.30 -19.54
N LEU A 268 2.11 3.86 -19.51
CA LEU A 268 1.23 3.79 -18.34
C LEU A 268 0.99 2.36 -17.86
N LYS A 269 0.89 1.38 -18.77
CA LYS A 269 0.76 -0.05 -18.43
C LYS A 269 1.95 -0.65 -17.66
N LYS A 270 3.07 0.06 -17.56
CA LYS A 270 4.26 -0.35 -16.78
C LYS A 270 4.27 0.28 -15.38
N VAL A 271 3.41 1.27 -15.10
CA VAL A 271 3.29 1.89 -13.78
C VAL A 271 2.68 0.87 -12.81
N VAL A 272 3.29 0.74 -11.64
CA VAL A 272 2.88 -0.20 -10.60
C VAL A 272 2.28 0.59 -9.44
N MET A 273 1.02 0.33 -9.14
CA MET A 273 0.39 0.87 -7.93
C MET A 273 1.00 0.19 -6.70
N ILE A 274 1.53 1.00 -5.80
CA ILE A 274 2.09 0.56 -4.52
C ILE A 274 1.45 1.37 -3.40
N PRO A 275 1.48 0.86 -2.16
CA PRO A 275 0.94 1.58 -1.03
C PRO A 275 1.88 2.73 -0.64
N ASP A 276 1.26 3.85 -0.32
CA ASP A 276 1.89 5.09 0.10
C ASP A 276 3.01 4.93 1.15
N PRO A 277 2.85 4.18 2.26
CA PRO A 277 3.95 4.00 3.21
C PRO A 277 5.17 3.29 2.63
N PHE A 278 4.97 2.42 1.64
CA PHE A 278 6.08 1.77 0.95
C PHE A 278 6.73 2.74 -0.05
N LEU A 279 5.94 3.53 -0.79
CA LEU A 279 6.43 4.57 -1.70
C LEU A 279 7.33 5.58 -0.99
N TYR A 280 6.87 6.13 0.14
CA TYR A 280 7.58 7.18 0.86
C TYR A 280 8.65 6.65 1.82
N SER A 281 8.82 5.32 1.93
CA SER A 281 10.01 4.74 2.57
C SER A 281 11.29 4.96 1.76
N TYR A 282 11.16 5.32 0.48
CA TYR A 282 12.27 5.71 -0.38
C TYR A 282 12.60 7.19 -0.18
N VAL A 283 13.90 7.48 -0.08
CA VAL A 283 14.40 8.86 -0.07
C VAL A 283 14.01 9.54 -1.38
N GLU A 284 13.57 10.78 -1.28
CA GLU A 284 13.26 11.61 -2.44
C GLU A 284 14.53 12.00 -3.18
N GLY A 285 14.55 11.76 -4.48
CA GLY A 285 15.64 12.15 -5.38
C GLY A 285 15.26 13.34 -6.25
N THR A 286 16.25 13.86 -6.99
CA THR A 286 16.04 14.97 -7.92
C THR A 286 14.90 14.65 -8.90
N PRO A 287 13.90 15.53 -9.07
CA PRO A 287 12.85 15.34 -10.06
C PRO A 287 13.39 15.08 -11.47
N ILE A 288 12.57 14.43 -12.29
CA ILE A 288 12.83 14.20 -13.72
C ILE A 288 11.87 15.12 -14.48
N ASP A 289 12.29 16.36 -14.61
CA ASP A 289 11.56 17.48 -15.21
C ASP A 289 12.25 18.07 -16.44
N ASP A 290 13.50 17.66 -16.72
CA ASP A 290 14.30 18.13 -17.85
C ASP A 290 14.91 16.95 -18.66
N PRO A 291 14.97 17.04 -20.01
CA PRO A 291 15.46 15.95 -20.87
C PRO A 291 16.95 15.62 -20.69
N THR A 292 17.75 16.53 -20.10
CA THR A 292 19.16 16.28 -19.76
C THR A 292 19.33 15.39 -18.53
N ILE A 293 18.28 15.28 -17.70
CA ILE A 293 18.24 14.41 -16.51
C ILE A 293 17.81 13.01 -16.93
N ILE A 294 18.68 12.31 -17.66
CA ILE A 294 18.36 10.98 -18.20
C ILE A 294 18.41 9.95 -17.07
N PRO A 295 17.31 9.23 -16.79
CA PRO A 295 17.33 8.21 -15.76
C PRO A 295 18.19 7.00 -16.12
N ASN A 296 18.63 6.25 -15.12
CA ASN A 296 19.25 4.95 -15.38
C ASN A 296 18.26 3.97 -16.04
N LEU A 297 18.81 2.90 -16.58
CA LEU A 297 18.14 1.82 -17.28
C LEU A 297 17.44 2.27 -18.57
N ARG A 298 18.00 3.30 -19.21
CA ARG A 298 17.61 3.80 -20.52
C ARG A 298 18.64 3.44 -21.58
N ILE A 299 18.14 3.20 -22.79
CA ILE A 299 19.00 3.00 -23.96
C ILE A 299 19.05 4.34 -24.69
N VAL A 300 20.25 4.81 -24.94
CA VAL A 300 20.49 6.04 -25.68
C VAL A 300 21.28 5.75 -26.95
N GLN A 301 21.06 6.57 -27.97
CA GLN A 301 21.77 6.51 -29.25
C GLN A 301 22.35 7.88 -29.57
N ASN A 302 23.63 7.90 -29.93
CA ASN A 302 24.32 9.11 -30.35
C ASN A 302 24.21 9.33 -31.88
N GLU A 303 24.78 10.44 -32.35
CA GLU A 303 24.72 10.87 -33.75
C GLU A 303 25.47 9.91 -34.71
N GLN A 304 26.45 9.16 -34.21
CA GLN A 304 27.14 8.11 -34.99
C GLN A 304 26.41 6.76 -34.94
N ASN A 305 25.13 6.74 -34.55
CA ASN A 305 24.29 5.55 -34.44
C ASN A 305 24.78 4.47 -33.45
N LYS A 306 25.69 4.82 -32.51
CA LYS A 306 26.15 3.90 -31.47
C LYS A 306 25.15 3.88 -30.31
N PHE A 307 24.90 2.68 -29.77
CA PHE A 307 23.97 2.47 -28.65
C PHE A 307 24.71 2.34 -27.33
N PHE A 308 24.16 2.97 -26.29
CA PHE A 308 24.65 2.89 -24.92
C PHE A 308 23.49 2.55 -23.99
N TYR A 309 23.76 1.72 -23.00
CA TYR A 309 22.85 1.48 -21.89
C TYR A 309 23.31 2.30 -20.69
N LEU A 310 22.45 3.15 -20.16
CA LEU A 310 22.74 3.93 -18.96
C LEU A 310 22.38 3.10 -17.74
N GLU A 311 23.31 2.88 -16.82
CA GLU A 311 23.05 2.24 -15.54
C GLU A 311 24.11 2.65 -14.52
N ASN A 312 23.74 2.76 -13.24
CA ASN A 312 24.63 3.20 -12.16
C ASN A 312 25.44 4.47 -12.50
N ASN A 313 24.77 5.44 -13.16
CA ASN A 313 25.33 6.70 -13.66
C ASN A 313 26.51 6.53 -14.63
N LYS A 314 26.58 5.39 -15.32
CA LYS A 314 27.59 5.09 -16.33
C LYS A 314 26.92 4.80 -17.66
N LYS A 315 27.58 5.19 -18.76
CA LYS A 315 27.22 4.76 -20.11
C LYS A 315 27.97 3.46 -20.44
N ARG A 316 27.25 2.40 -20.73
CA ARG A 316 27.80 1.11 -21.16
C ARG A 316 27.59 0.93 -22.66
N PRO A 317 28.65 0.86 -23.49
CA PRO A 317 28.46 0.68 -24.93
C PRO A 317 27.92 -0.73 -25.22
N ILE A 318 26.90 -0.81 -26.07
CA ILE A 318 26.37 -2.07 -26.57
C ILE A 318 27.19 -2.45 -27.81
N VAL A 319 28.02 -3.49 -27.70
CA VAL A 319 29.09 -3.73 -28.68
C VAL A 319 28.59 -4.13 -30.07
N ASN A 320 27.40 -4.73 -30.16
CA ASN A 320 26.78 -5.11 -31.43
C ASN A 320 25.28 -5.41 -31.28
N THR A 321 24.60 -5.63 -32.40
CA THR A 321 23.17 -5.97 -32.46
C THR A 321 22.84 -7.33 -31.85
N PHE A 322 23.80 -8.27 -31.76
CA PHE A 322 23.60 -9.53 -31.05
C PHE A 322 23.43 -9.31 -29.54
N ALA A 323 24.27 -8.47 -28.93
CA ALA A 323 24.11 -8.08 -27.53
C ALA A 323 22.77 -7.37 -27.31
N PHE A 324 22.42 -6.47 -28.23
CA PHE A 324 21.14 -5.75 -28.20
C PHE A 324 19.94 -6.73 -28.12
N ARG A 325 19.94 -7.76 -28.99
CA ARG A 325 18.88 -8.77 -29.07
C ARG A 325 18.91 -9.77 -27.91
N LYS A 326 20.10 -10.25 -27.50
CA LYS A 326 20.27 -11.24 -26.40
C LYS A 326 19.64 -10.73 -25.10
N PHE A 327 19.85 -9.46 -24.77
CA PHE A 327 19.30 -8.83 -23.57
C PHE A 327 17.95 -8.14 -23.78
N LYS A 328 17.25 -8.45 -24.88
CA LYS A 328 15.89 -7.97 -25.15
C LYS A 328 15.76 -6.45 -25.04
N PHE A 329 16.76 -5.71 -25.50
CA PHE A 329 16.66 -4.27 -25.61
C PHE A 329 15.67 -3.91 -26.74
N SER A 330 14.97 -2.78 -26.57
CA SER A 330 13.90 -2.36 -27.49
C SER A 330 14.32 -1.13 -28.27
N PHE A 331 14.28 -1.20 -29.61
CA PHE A 331 14.52 -0.04 -30.48
C PHE A 331 13.49 1.07 -30.27
N TYR A 332 12.26 0.72 -29.86
CA TYR A 332 11.23 1.72 -29.56
C TYR A 332 11.64 2.61 -28.38
N GLU A 333 12.34 2.04 -27.40
CA GLU A 333 12.76 2.74 -26.16
C GLU A 333 14.04 3.55 -26.31
N VAL A 334 14.69 3.51 -27.48
CA VAL A 334 15.94 4.26 -27.72
C VAL A 334 15.65 5.76 -27.71
N ILE A 335 16.38 6.49 -26.88
CA ILE A 335 16.35 7.96 -26.82
C ILE A 335 17.55 8.49 -27.60
N LYS A 336 17.31 9.43 -28.52
CA LYS A 336 18.39 10.09 -29.27
C LYS A 336 18.94 11.23 -28.43
N ILE A 337 20.25 11.25 -28.23
CA ILE A 337 20.93 12.30 -27.46
C ILE A 337 22.16 12.78 -28.21
N ASN A 338 22.57 14.03 -27.97
CA ASN A 338 23.78 14.58 -28.58
C ASN A 338 25.04 13.99 -27.92
N SER A 339 26.16 14.06 -28.65
CA SER A 339 27.44 13.51 -28.18
C SER A 339 27.95 14.27 -26.94
N THR A 340 27.75 15.58 -26.87
CA THR A 340 28.16 16.43 -25.74
C THR A 340 27.59 15.96 -24.40
N LEU A 341 26.28 15.72 -24.32
CA LEU A 341 25.63 15.23 -23.09
C LEU A 341 26.14 13.84 -22.71
N LEU A 342 26.31 12.96 -23.71
CA LEU A 342 26.82 11.62 -23.49
C LEU A 342 28.26 11.64 -22.96
N ASP A 343 29.10 12.58 -23.40
CA ASP A 343 30.50 12.69 -22.98
C ASP A 343 30.68 13.07 -21.51
N HIS A 344 29.70 13.73 -20.91
CA HIS A 344 29.69 14.01 -19.46
C HIS A 344 29.35 12.78 -18.61
N ILE A 345 28.83 11.70 -19.21
CA ILE A 345 28.49 10.47 -18.50
C ILE A 345 29.73 9.55 -18.47
N PRO A 346 30.20 9.12 -17.28
CA PRO A 346 31.34 8.21 -17.16
C PRO A 346 31.15 6.89 -17.92
N GLN A 347 32.22 6.38 -18.52
CA GLN A 347 32.21 5.12 -19.26
C GLN A 347 32.16 3.92 -18.31
N GLY A 348 31.24 2.99 -18.55
CA GLY A 348 31.15 1.68 -17.89
C GLY A 348 31.65 0.53 -18.78
N LEU A 349 31.64 -0.69 -18.22
CA LEU A 349 32.03 -1.90 -18.95
C LEU A 349 31.09 -2.14 -20.15
N PRO A 350 31.61 -2.47 -21.35
CA PRO A 350 30.76 -2.79 -22.49
C PRO A 350 29.82 -3.97 -22.23
N ILE A 351 28.68 -3.99 -22.93
CA ILE A 351 27.72 -5.10 -22.88
C ILE A 351 28.01 -6.04 -24.05
N TYR A 352 28.54 -7.22 -23.73
CA TYR A 352 28.85 -8.28 -24.68
C TYR A 352 27.72 -9.33 -24.73
N PRO A 353 27.47 -9.98 -25.89
CA PRO A 353 26.43 -11.00 -26.00
C PRO A 353 26.79 -12.32 -25.31
N ILE A 354 28.07 -12.56 -25.04
CA ILE A 354 28.59 -13.80 -24.48
C ILE A 354 28.55 -13.71 -22.96
N LEU A 355 27.90 -14.71 -22.35
CA LEU A 355 27.78 -14.87 -20.91
C LEU A 355 29.01 -15.61 -20.39
N SER A 356 29.84 -14.96 -19.58
CA SER A 356 31.02 -15.53 -18.93
C SER A 356 31.11 -15.07 -17.47
N GLN A 357 31.95 -15.73 -16.66
CA GLN A 357 32.15 -15.36 -15.25
C GLN A 357 32.62 -13.91 -15.04
N ASN A 358 33.26 -13.31 -16.05
CA ASN A 358 33.77 -11.94 -15.99
C ASN A 358 32.79 -10.92 -16.61
N THR A 359 31.62 -11.36 -17.08
CA THR A 359 30.65 -10.49 -17.74
C THR A 359 29.72 -9.86 -16.71
N CYS A 360 29.79 -8.54 -16.52
CA CYS A 360 28.73 -7.83 -15.81
C CYS A 360 27.46 -7.79 -16.67
N LEU A 361 26.39 -8.41 -16.20
CA LEU A 361 25.08 -8.38 -16.88
C LEU A 361 24.47 -6.98 -16.82
N PRO A 362 23.69 -6.56 -17.83
CA PRO A 362 22.91 -5.33 -17.73
C PRO A 362 21.85 -5.46 -16.64
N GLU A 363 21.60 -4.38 -15.91
CA GLU A 363 20.63 -4.34 -14.82
C GLU A 363 19.17 -4.53 -15.28
N ASN A 364 18.32 -4.91 -14.33
CA ASN A 364 16.87 -5.08 -14.50
C ASN A 364 16.47 -6.02 -15.65
N LYS A 365 17.31 -7.05 -15.89
CA LYS A 365 17.01 -8.16 -16.78
C LYS A 365 16.61 -9.39 -15.99
N VAL A 366 15.53 -10.02 -16.42
CA VAL A 366 14.99 -11.22 -15.78
C VAL A 366 15.48 -12.45 -16.53
N PHE A 367 16.15 -13.34 -15.81
CA PHE A 367 16.65 -14.61 -16.31
C PHE A 367 15.82 -15.77 -15.77
N ILE A 368 15.56 -16.77 -16.62
CA ILE A 368 14.80 -17.97 -16.27
C ILE A 368 15.63 -19.21 -16.56
N TYR A 369 15.76 -20.06 -15.55
CA TYR A 369 16.35 -21.40 -15.65
C TYR A 369 15.56 -22.38 -14.76
N ASN A 370 15.18 -23.54 -15.28
CA ASN A 370 14.40 -24.57 -14.56
C ASN A 370 13.21 -24.01 -13.75
N ASN A 371 12.40 -23.15 -14.36
CA ASN A 371 11.27 -22.44 -13.74
C ASN A 371 11.61 -21.48 -12.59
N GLN A 372 12.89 -21.33 -12.23
CA GLN A 372 13.37 -20.35 -11.27
C GLN A 372 13.69 -19.03 -11.98
N CYS A 373 13.21 -17.93 -11.41
CA CYS A 373 13.42 -16.59 -11.94
C CYS A 373 14.48 -15.86 -11.11
N SER A 374 15.36 -15.15 -11.80
CA SER A 374 16.35 -14.24 -11.20
C SER A 374 16.33 -12.90 -11.91
N ILE A 375 16.62 -11.82 -11.19
CA ILE A 375 16.78 -10.47 -11.76
C ILE A 375 18.22 -9.99 -11.56
N THR A 376 18.74 -9.22 -12.51
CA THR A 376 20.06 -8.62 -12.39
C THR A 376 20.03 -7.28 -11.66
N MET A 377 20.87 -7.15 -10.64
CA MET A 377 21.09 -5.89 -9.91
C MET A 377 22.56 -5.84 -9.49
N ASN A 378 23.25 -4.70 -9.68
CA ASN A 378 24.65 -4.54 -9.31
C ASN A 378 25.57 -5.67 -9.85
N CYS A 379 25.38 -6.06 -11.12
CA CYS A 379 26.05 -7.19 -11.78
C CYS A 379 25.81 -8.59 -11.16
N LYS A 380 24.92 -8.76 -10.17
CA LYS A 380 24.60 -10.06 -9.54
C LYS A 380 23.21 -10.56 -9.93
N LEU A 381 23.01 -11.88 -9.86
CA LEU A 381 21.70 -12.51 -10.00
C LEU A 381 21.02 -12.68 -8.65
N HIS A 382 19.84 -12.07 -8.52
CA HIS A 382 19.02 -12.14 -7.30
C HIS A 382 17.76 -12.96 -7.57
N LEU A 383 17.43 -13.88 -6.66
CA LEU A 383 16.21 -14.67 -6.80
C LEU A 383 14.96 -13.83 -6.61
N ILE A 384 13.97 -14.05 -7.47
CA ILE A 384 12.69 -13.34 -7.44
C ILE A 384 11.51 -14.28 -7.73
N ASP A 385 10.46 -14.18 -6.92
CA ASP A 385 9.22 -14.94 -7.13
C ASP A 385 8.45 -14.43 -8.36
N LYS A 386 7.84 -15.36 -9.11
CA LYS A 386 7.03 -15.05 -10.30
C LYS A 386 5.87 -14.10 -10.01
N LYS A 387 5.28 -14.15 -8.82
CA LYS A 387 4.20 -13.24 -8.41
C LYS A 387 4.70 -11.81 -8.25
N ILE A 388 5.92 -11.62 -7.75
CA ILE A 388 6.58 -10.30 -7.67
C ILE A 388 6.86 -9.78 -9.08
N LEU A 389 7.42 -10.61 -9.96
CA LEU A 389 7.63 -10.24 -11.37
C LEU A 389 6.32 -9.84 -12.07
N LYS A 390 5.22 -10.53 -11.77
CA LYS A 390 3.88 -10.18 -12.26
C LYS A 390 3.44 -8.82 -11.73
N LYS A 391 3.58 -8.56 -10.42
CA LYS A 391 3.26 -7.27 -9.79
C LYS A 391 4.05 -6.12 -10.41
N LEU A 392 5.33 -6.35 -10.72
CA LEU A 392 6.23 -5.35 -11.29
C LEU A 392 6.16 -5.23 -12.83
N ASN A 393 5.29 -5.97 -13.51
CA ASN A 393 5.17 -6.00 -14.97
C ASN A 393 6.48 -6.41 -15.71
N LEU A 394 7.26 -7.31 -15.11
CA LEU A 394 8.58 -7.73 -15.60
C LEU A 394 8.60 -9.12 -16.29
N LEU A 395 7.45 -9.79 -16.44
CA LEU A 395 7.40 -11.13 -17.04
C LEU A 395 7.52 -11.16 -18.57
N ASN A 396 7.28 -10.05 -19.26
CA ASN A 396 7.17 -10.04 -20.73
C ASN A 396 8.53 -10.11 -21.46
N ASP A 397 9.63 -9.76 -20.79
CA ASP A 397 10.94 -9.58 -21.43
C ASP A 397 12.02 -10.52 -20.82
N CYS A 398 11.60 -11.71 -20.40
CA CYS A 398 12.48 -12.68 -19.76
C CYS A 398 13.48 -13.33 -20.74
N ILE A 399 14.67 -13.65 -20.22
CA ILE A 399 15.78 -14.26 -20.94
C ILE A 399 15.95 -15.69 -20.43
N TYR A 400 15.75 -16.67 -21.30
CA TYR A 400 15.98 -18.07 -20.99
C TYR A 400 17.46 -18.41 -21.17
N VAL A 401 18.02 -19.08 -20.18
CA VAL A 401 19.45 -19.42 -20.14
C VAL A 401 19.65 -20.87 -19.69
N SER A 402 20.78 -21.43 -20.09
CA SER A 402 21.24 -22.76 -19.69
C SER A 402 21.84 -22.77 -18.28
N ARG A 403 22.08 -23.98 -17.75
CA ARG A 403 22.72 -24.17 -16.44
C ARG A 403 24.11 -23.55 -16.38
N THR A 404 24.91 -23.80 -17.41
CA THR A 404 26.30 -23.34 -17.51
C THR A 404 26.38 -21.81 -17.58
N GLU A 405 25.44 -21.17 -18.29
CA GLU A 405 25.30 -19.72 -18.28
C GLU A 405 24.96 -19.20 -16.88
N MET A 406 24.06 -19.86 -16.13
CA MET A 406 23.66 -19.43 -14.79
C MET A 406 24.73 -19.61 -13.71
N GLU A 407 25.51 -20.70 -13.77
CA GLU A 407 26.57 -21.00 -12.79
C GLU A 407 27.75 -20.03 -12.91
N GLY A 408 27.88 -19.33 -14.04
CA GLY A 408 28.92 -18.34 -14.25
C GLY A 408 28.73 -17.04 -13.46
N PHE A 409 27.55 -16.75 -12.92
CA PHE A 409 27.27 -15.44 -12.33
C PHE A 409 27.27 -15.44 -10.81
N GLU A 410 27.77 -14.34 -10.24
CA GLU A 410 27.68 -14.10 -8.81
C GLU A 410 26.21 -13.98 -8.38
N LYS A 411 25.86 -14.66 -7.29
CA LYS A 411 24.51 -14.67 -6.73
C LYS A 411 24.42 -13.66 -5.59
N GLY A 412 23.41 -12.80 -5.66
CA GLY A 412 23.05 -11.89 -4.57
C GLY A 412 21.94 -12.47 -3.69
N GLU A 413 21.58 -11.73 -2.65
CA GLU A 413 20.47 -12.09 -1.76
C GLU A 413 19.13 -12.11 -2.51
N SER A 414 18.19 -12.96 -2.07
CA SER A 414 16.84 -12.95 -2.61
C SER A 414 16.16 -11.61 -2.35
N ILE A 415 15.54 -11.03 -3.39
CA ILE A 415 14.71 -9.81 -3.24
C ILE A 415 13.24 -10.15 -2.91
N SER A 416 12.91 -11.44 -2.90
CA SER A 416 11.59 -11.90 -2.48
C SER A 416 11.45 -11.77 -0.97
N LEU A 417 10.40 -11.09 -0.53
CA LEU A 417 9.94 -11.18 0.85
C LEU A 417 9.44 -12.61 1.07
N TYR A 418 10.25 -13.46 1.68
CA TYR A 418 9.67 -14.49 2.52
C TYR A 418 9.05 -13.73 3.68
N PHE A 419 7.74 -13.51 3.67
CA PHE A 419 7.00 -13.21 4.89
C PHE A 419 7.19 -14.40 5.83
N LYS A 420 8.34 -14.46 6.52
CA LYS A 420 8.51 -15.29 7.71
C LYS A 420 7.58 -14.68 8.75
N ARG A 421 6.39 -15.28 8.88
CA ARG A 421 5.50 -15.19 10.06
C ARG A 421 5.11 -13.77 10.52
N PHE A 422 4.05 -13.21 9.93
CA PHE A 422 3.09 -12.37 10.67
C PHE A 422 1.63 -12.78 10.40
N LEU A 423 1.44 -14.03 9.96
CA LEU A 423 0.15 -14.72 9.94
C LEU A 423 0.28 -15.99 10.79
N LYS A 424 0.45 -15.80 12.09
CA LYS A 424 0.15 -16.82 13.10
C LYS A 424 -0.86 -16.24 14.06
#